data_AF-A0A2V8BCD5-F1
#
_entry.id   AF-A0A2V8BCD5-F1
#
_cell.length_a   1.000
_cell.length_b   1.000
_cell.length_c   1.000
_cell.angle_alpha   90.00
_cell.angle_beta   90.00
_cell.angle_gamma   90.00
#
_symmetry.space_group_name_H-M   'P 1'
#
loop_
_entity.id
_entity.type
_entity.pdbx_description
1 polymer ?
#
loop_
_entity_poly.entity_id
_entity_poly.type
_entity_poly.pdbx_seq_one_letter_code
_entity_poly.pdbx_strand_id
1 'polypeptide(L)'
;MSSLIFRKGLDLKHAVAGMLADNYHSALVDRIKADDFVFRAGRLTLHLAREFGFCYGVDRAVDYAYQTCERFPDRNVFLTGEIIHNPHVNEKLRTMGVSFLADDPHAIHSLGPDDVVILPAFGVTVATLQQLDRQGCTLVDTTCGSVLNVWKNVRRYAEGGYTSIIHGKMWHEETRATASQAAAYGGKYL
;
A
#
# COMPACT_ATOMS: atom_id res chain seq x y z
N MET A 1 21.27 13.14 -7.62
CA MET A 1 21.32 12.60 -6.24
C MET A 1 20.36 11.41 -6.19
N SER A 2 20.74 10.29 -5.55
CA SER A 2 19.83 9.15 -5.40
C SER A 2 18.61 9.58 -4.59
N SER A 3 17.40 9.19 -5.00
CA SER A 3 16.22 9.50 -4.19
C SER A 3 16.27 8.78 -2.84
N LEU A 4 15.57 9.36 -1.86
CA LEU A 4 15.41 8.76 -0.54
C LEU A 4 14.19 7.83 -0.56
N ILE A 5 14.41 6.51 -0.46
CA ILE A 5 13.35 5.50 -0.48
C ILE A 5 13.21 4.82 0.88
N PHE A 6 12.11 5.08 1.57
CA PHE A 6 11.72 4.41 2.80
C PHE A 6 10.96 3.11 2.47
N ARG A 7 11.53 1.96 2.85
CA ARG A 7 10.88 0.63 2.71
C ARG A 7 10.48 0.01 4.06
N LYS A 8 10.76 0.73 5.13
CA LYS A 8 10.46 0.39 6.52
C LYS A 8 9.68 1.57 7.14
N GLY A 9 9.10 1.34 8.30
CA GLY A 9 8.31 2.37 9.00
C GLY A 9 9.16 3.61 9.27
N LEU A 10 8.48 4.74 9.48
CA LEU A 10 9.12 6.04 9.66
C LEU A 10 9.39 6.35 11.15
N ASP A 11 9.42 5.30 11.99
CA ASP A 11 9.62 5.34 13.44
C ASP A 11 8.60 6.24 14.20
N LEU A 12 7.41 6.42 13.63
CA LEU A 12 6.34 7.27 14.18
C LEU A 12 5.08 6.49 14.58
N LYS A 13 5.18 5.16 14.75
CA LYS A 13 4.05 4.29 15.11
C LYS A 13 3.26 4.78 16.32
N HIS A 14 3.94 5.20 17.38
CA HIS A 14 3.29 5.68 18.60
C HIS A 14 2.52 7.00 18.37
N ALA A 15 3.01 7.85 17.47
CA ALA A 15 2.36 9.13 17.16
C ALA A 15 1.03 8.94 16.42
N VAL A 16 0.94 7.93 15.55
CA VAL A 16 -0.27 7.68 14.73
C VAL A 16 -1.23 6.65 15.33
N ALA A 17 -0.81 5.91 16.36
CA ALA A 17 -1.58 4.80 16.93
C ALA A 17 -2.98 5.21 17.40
N GLY A 18 -3.11 6.37 18.06
CA GLY A 18 -4.41 6.88 18.53
C GLY A 18 -5.36 7.14 17.36
N MET A 19 -4.88 7.82 16.32
CA MET A 19 -5.68 8.14 15.14
C MET A 19 -6.12 6.87 14.39
N LEU A 20 -5.24 5.88 14.25
CA LEU A 20 -5.58 4.60 13.64
C LEU A 20 -6.63 3.83 14.44
N ALA A 21 -6.50 3.80 15.78
CA ALA A 21 -7.47 3.16 16.66
C ALA A 21 -8.84 3.82 16.54
N ASP A 22 -8.91 5.16 16.56
CA ASP A 22 -10.17 5.90 16.46
C ASP A 22 -10.90 5.66 15.13
N ASN A 23 -10.15 5.48 14.04
CA ASN A 23 -10.74 5.30 12.71
C ASN A 23 -11.13 3.84 12.41
N TYR A 24 -10.44 2.85 12.98
CA TYR A 24 -10.56 1.45 12.53
C TYR A 24 -10.87 0.43 13.63
N HIS A 25 -10.84 0.81 14.92
CA HIS A 25 -11.24 -0.08 16.00
C HIS A 25 -12.72 0.13 16.38
N SER A 26 -13.34 -0.94 16.88
CA SER A 26 -14.74 -0.93 17.27
C SER A 26 -14.94 -1.75 18.54
N ALA A 27 -15.30 -1.08 19.63
CA ALA A 27 -15.60 -1.73 20.91
C ALA A 27 -16.74 -2.75 20.80
N LEU A 28 -17.69 -2.54 19.88
CA LEU A 28 -18.72 -3.53 19.58
C LEU A 28 -18.09 -4.80 19.01
N VAL A 29 -17.25 -4.67 17.98
CA VAL A 29 -16.57 -5.81 17.35
C VAL A 29 -15.72 -6.55 18.38
N ASP A 30 -14.97 -5.84 19.22
CA ASP A 30 -14.12 -6.44 20.26
C ASP A 30 -14.95 -7.22 21.28
N ARG A 31 -16.11 -6.69 21.67
CA ARG A 31 -17.05 -7.40 22.54
C ARG A 31 -17.57 -8.69 21.90
N ILE A 32 -17.89 -8.67 20.60
CA ILE A 32 -18.39 -9.87 19.91
C ILE A 32 -17.27 -10.91 19.74
N LYS A 33 -16.03 -10.48 19.46
CA LYS A 33 -14.86 -11.36 19.42
C LYS A 33 -14.64 -12.05 20.77
N ALA A 34 -14.80 -11.33 21.88
CA ALA A 34 -14.69 -11.88 23.23
C ALA A 34 -15.78 -12.91 23.57
N ASP A 35 -16.94 -12.84 22.91
CA ASP A 35 -18.06 -13.79 23.07
C ASP A 35 -18.06 -14.88 21.97
N ASP A 36 -16.87 -15.44 21.69
CA ASP A 36 -16.61 -16.46 20.66
C ASP A 36 -17.21 -16.12 19.29
N PHE A 37 -17.07 -14.84 18.89
CA PHE A 37 -17.55 -14.33 17.60
C PHE A 37 -19.07 -14.42 17.42
N VAL A 38 -19.85 -14.48 18.51
CA VAL A 38 -21.32 -14.52 18.46
C VAL A 38 -21.90 -13.36 19.27
N PHE A 39 -22.95 -12.74 18.75
CA PHE A 39 -23.72 -11.74 19.48
C PHE A 39 -25.21 -12.09 19.46
N ARG A 40 -25.86 -12.03 20.62
CA ARG A 40 -27.28 -12.35 20.76
C ARG A 40 -28.05 -11.15 21.31
N ALA A 41 -29.14 -10.78 20.63
CA ALA A 41 -30.06 -9.73 21.06
C ALA A 41 -31.50 -10.18 20.81
N GLY A 42 -32.16 -10.70 21.86
CA GLY A 42 -33.49 -11.29 21.75
C GLY A 42 -33.50 -12.46 20.76
N ARG A 43 -34.22 -12.31 19.64
CA ARG A 43 -34.29 -13.32 18.57
C ARG A 43 -33.19 -13.19 17.50
N LEU A 44 -32.37 -12.14 17.57
CA LEU A 44 -31.28 -11.90 16.61
C LEU A 44 -30.00 -12.57 17.10
N THR A 45 -29.36 -13.34 16.22
CA THR A 45 -28.00 -13.86 16.42
C THR A 45 -27.13 -13.37 15.27
N LEU A 46 -26.02 -12.70 15.59
CA LEU A 46 -24.98 -12.31 14.65
C LEU A 46 -23.78 -13.23 14.86
N HIS A 47 -23.20 -13.68 13.76
CA HIS A 47 -21.94 -14.44 13.76
C HIS A 47 -20.90 -13.60 13.01
N LEU A 48 -19.75 -13.37 13.65
CA LEU A 48 -18.60 -12.81 12.97
C LEU A 48 -17.71 -13.94 12.47
N ALA A 49 -17.09 -13.73 11.30
CA ALA A 49 -16.01 -14.60 10.86
C ALA A 49 -14.87 -14.54 11.88
N ARG A 50 -14.10 -15.63 12.04
CA ARG A 50 -12.93 -15.63 12.91
C ARG A 50 -11.79 -14.77 12.34
N GLU A 51 -11.65 -14.79 11.03
CA GLU A 51 -10.65 -14.02 10.27
C GLU A 51 -11.37 -12.99 9.38
N PHE A 52 -11.20 -11.71 9.70
CA PHE A 52 -11.77 -10.59 8.95
C PHE A 52 -11.04 -9.28 9.26
N GLY A 53 -11.25 -8.28 8.40
CA GLY A 53 -10.65 -6.95 8.55
C GLY A 53 -9.32 -6.82 7.83
N PHE A 54 -8.44 -5.97 8.36
CA PHE A 54 -7.14 -5.72 7.77
C PHE A 54 -6.22 -6.92 7.99
N CYS A 55 -5.50 -7.30 6.93
CA CYS A 55 -4.34 -8.17 7.06
C CYS A 55 -3.11 -7.33 7.43
N TYR A 56 -2.05 -7.98 7.92
CA TYR A 56 -0.80 -7.31 8.27
C TYR A 56 -0.23 -6.40 7.16
N GLY A 57 -0.38 -6.80 5.89
CA GLY A 57 0.07 -5.99 4.75
C GLY A 57 -0.69 -4.67 4.61
N VAL A 58 -2.01 -4.72 4.84
CA VAL A 58 -2.91 -3.56 4.83
C VAL A 58 -2.63 -2.67 6.03
N ASP A 59 -2.59 -3.24 7.24
CA ASP A 59 -2.29 -2.49 8.49
C ASP A 59 -1.03 -1.66 8.32
N ARG A 60 0.04 -2.30 7.84
CA ARG A 60 1.34 -1.64 7.65
C ARG A 60 1.29 -0.55 6.58
N ALA A 61 0.54 -0.75 5.50
CA ALA A 61 0.45 0.25 4.44
C ALA A 61 -0.31 1.51 4.90
N VAL A 62 -1.41 1.32 5.62
CA VAL A 62 -2.19 2.42 6.21
C VAL A 62 -1.37 3.13 7.30
N ASP A 63 -0.71 2.37 8.18
CA ASP A 63 0.20 2.91 9.20
C ASP A 63 1.30 3.79 8.59
N TYR A 64 1.95 3.34 7.52
CA TYR A 64 3.01 4.10 6.88
C TYR A 64 2.48 5.35 6.19
N ALA A 65 1.28 5.29 5.59
CA ALA A 65 0.66 6.47 4.99
C ALA A 65 0.36 7.54 6.05
N TYR A 66 -0.14 7.15 7.22
CA TYR A 66 -0.37 8.08 8.34
C TYR A 66 0.95 8.66 8.85
N GLN A 67 1.96 7.82 9.07
CA GLN A 67 3.28 8.29 9.49
C GLN A 67 3.93 9.21 8.46
N THR A 68 3.64 9.03 7.17
CA THR A 68 4.16 9.90 6.11
C THR A 68 3.62 11.32 6.28
N CYS A 69 2.32 11.47 6.55
CA CYS A 69 1.70 12.76 6.80
C CYS A 69 2.30 13.44 8.04
N GLU A 70 2.51 12.68 9.13
CA GLU A 70 3.13 13.20 10.36
C GLU A 70 4.62 13.54 10.18
N ARG A 71 5.34 12.76 9.37
CA ARG A 71 6.78 12.94 9.15
C ARG A 71 7.10 14.15 8.28
N PHE A 72 6.22 14.46 7.34
CA PHE A 72 6.43 15.48 6.33
C PHE A 72 5.28 16.50 6.30
N PRO A 73 4.99 17.19 7.42
CA PRO A 73 3.81 18.05 7.54
C PRO A 73 3.84 19.25 6.58
N ASP A 74 5.03 19.72 6.19
CA ASP A 74 5.23 20.90 5.34
C ASP A 74 5.46 20.55 3.86
N ARG A 75 5.30 19.28 3.46
CA ARG A 75 5.55 18.82 2.08
C ARG A 75 4.28 18.31 1.42
N ASN A 76 4.23 18.40 0.10
CA ASN A 76 3.16 17.77 -0.66
C ASN A 76 3.32 16.26 -0.60
N VAL A 77 2.30 15.57 -0.11
CA VAL A 77 2.24 14.11 -0.06
C VAL A 77 1.31 13.61 -1.14
N PHE A 78 1.84 12.77 -2.03
CA PHE A 78 1.12 12.14 -3.11
C PHE A 78 1.01 10.64 -2.90
N LEU A 79 -0.03 10.05 -3.47
CA LEU A 79 -0.22 8.62 -3.57
C LEU A 79 -0.42 8.26 -5.05
N THR A 80 0.29 7.25 -5.54
CA THR A 80 0.27 6.93 -6.98
C THR A 80 -1.08 6.41 -7.50
N GLY A 81 -1.95 5.96 -6.60
CA GLY A 81 -3.26 5.38 -6.87
C GLY A 81 -4.04 5.33 -5.56
N GLU A 82 -4.69 4.21 -5.27
CA GLU A 82 -5.26 3.94 -3.94
C GLU A 82 -4.23 3.30 -3.00
N ILE A 83 -4.33 3.52 -1.69
CA ILE A 83 -3.38 2.84 -0.74
C ILE A 83 -3.71 1.35 -0.67
N ILE A 84 -5.01 1.07 -0.68
CA ILE A 84 -5.71 -0.21 -0.77
C ILE A 84 -7.07 0.05 -1.44
N HIS A 85 -7.73 -0.98 -1.97
CA HIS A 85 -9.09 -0.88 -2.53
C HIS A 85 -10.17 -0.74 -1.45
N ASN A 86 -10.10 0.34 -0.67
CA ASN A 86 -11.09 0.70 0.34
C ASN A 86 -11.36 2.23 0.27
N PRO A 87 -12.54 2.65 -0.20
CA PRO A 87 -12.85 4.06 -0.39
C PRO A 87 -12.83 4.85 0.91
N HIS A 88 -13.22 4.25 2.04
CA HIS A 88 -13.20 4.94 3.34
C HIS A 88 -11.77 5.25 3.80
N VAL A 89 -10.83 4.33 3.60
CA VAL A 89 -9.42 4.55 3.94
C VAL A 89 -8.81 5.61 3.02
N ASN A 90 -9.09 5.54 1.72
CA ASN A 90 -8.59 6.53 0.75
C ASN A 90 -9.15 7.93 1.05
N GLU A 91 -10.45 8.05 1.34
CA GLU A 91 -11.05 9.32 1.71
C GLU A 91 -10.41 9.90 2.98
N LYS A 92 -10.13 9.07 3.97
CA LYS A 92 -9.45 9.53 5.18
C LYS A 92 -8.05 10.10 4.87
N LEU A 93 -7.28 9.46 4.00
CA LEU A 93 -5.99 10.01 3.55
C LEU A 93 -6.15 11.34 2.80
N ARG A 94 -7.20 11.50 1.98
CA ARG A 94 -7.52 12.78 1.34
C ARG A 94 -7.80 13.87 2.36
N THR A 95 -8.59 13.58 3.40
CA THR A 95 -8.84 14.54 4.50
C THR A 95 -7.58 14.92 5.27
N MET A 96 -6.54 14.08 5.23
CA MET A 96 -5.22 14.34 5.82
C MET A 96 -4.28 15.11 4.86
N GLY A 97 -4.76 15.52 3.67
CA GLY A 97 -3.99 16.31 2.71
C GLY A 97 -3.24 15.48 1.66
N VAL A 98 -3.43 14.16 1.60
CA VAL A 98 -2.80 13.32 0.58
C VAL A 98 -3.49 13.52 -0.78
N SER A 99 -2.71 13.90 -1.78
CA SER A 99 -3.17 14.04 -3.18
C SER A 99 -2.99 12.73 -3.95
N PHE A 100 -3.93 12.39 -4.83
CA PHE A 100 -3.91 11.11 -5.56
C PHE A 100 -3.56 11.36 -7.03
N LEU A 101 -2.47 10.76 -7.50
CA LEU A 101 -2.02 10.90 -8.90
C LEU A 101 -2.96 10.22 -9.90
N ALA A 102 -3.87 9.35 -9.43
CA ALA A 102 -4.91 8.77 -10.26
C ALA A 102 -5.95 9.81 -10.72
N ASP A 103 -6.11 10.92 -9.98
CA ASP A 103 -7.07 11.97 -10.31
C ASP A 103 -6.57 12.87 -11.45
N ASP A 104 -5.25 13.06 -11.54
CA ASP A 104 -4.56 13.71 -12.66
C ASP A 104 -3.28 12.92 -13.01
N PRO A 105 -3.36 12.01 -14.00
CA PRO A 105 -2.22 11.21 -14.41
C PRO A 105 -1.02 12.02 -14.93
N HIS A 106 -1.21 13.28 -15.34
CA HIS A 106 -0.11 14.14 -15.79
C HIS A 106 0.68 14.76 -14.63
N ALA A 107 0.08 14.86 -13.44
CA ALA A 107 0.71 15.42 -12.24
C ALA A 107 1.99 14.68 -11.85
N ILE A 108 2.13 13.40 -12.20
CA ILE A 108 3.36 12.63 -11.95
C ILE A 108 4.57 13.25 -12.63
N HIS A 109 4.42 13.99 -13.74
CA HIS A 109 5.52 14.60 -14.47
C HIS A 109 6.03 15.90 -13.86
N SER A 110 5.21 16.58 -13.04
CA SER A 110 5.59 17.82 -12.36
C SER A 110 6.23 17.61 -10.99
N LEU A 111 6.27 16.37 -10.49
CA LEU A 111 6.86 16.06 -9.18
C LEU A 111 8.38 16.23 -9.17
N GLY A 112 8.92 16.55 -8.00
CA GLY A 112 10.35 16.78 -7.80
C GLY A 112 10.86 16.53 -6.37
N PRO A 113 12.06 17.04 -6.04
CA PRO A 113 12.74 16.76 -4.77
C PRO A 113 11.98 17.16 -3.50
N ASP A 114 11.07 18.13 -3.61
CA ASP A 114 10.26 18.64 -2.49
C ASP A 114 8.98 17.83 -2.26
N ASP A 115 8.66 16.86 -3.14
CA ASP A 115 7.46 16.04 -3.03
C ASP A 115 7.73 14.67 -2.39
N VAL A 116 6.76 14.19 -1.62
CA VAL A 116 6.77 12.85 -1.01
C VAL A 116 5.75 11.99 -1.75
N VAL A 117 6.14 10.80 -2.18
CA VAL A 117 5.25 9.90 -2.93
C VAL A 117 5.16 8.54 -2.23
N ILE A 118 3.94 8.21 -1.79
CA ILE A 118 3.59 6.92 -1.23
C ILE A 118 3.31 5.95 -2.38
N LEU A 119 3.96 4.78 -2.33
CA LEU A 119 3.68 3.65 -3.22
C LEU A 119 2.75 2.69 -2.46
N PRO A 120 1.67 2.19 -3.08
CA PRO A 120 0.60 1.47 -2.40
C PRO A 120 0.96 0.03 -2.02
N ALA A 121 0.05 -0.63 -1.29
CA ALA A 121 0.30 -1.96 -0.75
C ALA A 121 0.54 -3.04 -1.82
N PHE A 122 -0.04 -2.88 -3.01
CA PHE A 122 0.13 -3.75 -4.18
C PHE A 122 1.35 -3.36 -5.05
N GLY A 123 2.01 -2.27 -4.71
CA GLY A 123 3.22 -1.78 -5.38
C GLY A 123 2.97 -1.03 -6.70
N VAL A 124 4.06 -0.66 -7.37
CA VAL A 124 4.04 0.03 -8.67
C VAL A 124 4.93 -0.68 -9.68
N THR A 125 4.79 -0.32 -10.95
CA THR A 125 5.68 -0.84 -12.00
C THR A 125 7.12 -0.35 -11.82
N VAL A 126 8.09 -1.11 -12.31
CA VAL A 126 9.51 -0.72 -12.29
C VAL A 126 9.72 0.63 -12.99
N ALA A 127 9.03 0.88 -14.09
CA ALA A 127 9.12 2.14 -14.83
C ALA A 127 8.61 3.34 -14.00
N THR A 128 7.47 3.19 -13.31
CA THR A 128 6.93 4.22 -12.42
C THR A 128 7.90 4.52 -11.27
N LEU A 129 8.44 3.47 -10.62
CA LEU A 129 9.42 3.64 -9.55
C LEU A 129 10.67 4.38 -10.03
N GLN A 130 11.21 4.00 -11.19
CA GLN A 130 12.39 4.66 -11.78
C GLN A 130 12.12 6.10 -12.23
N GLN A 131 10.90 6.42 -12.66
CA GLN A 131 10.53 7.79 -13.00
C GLN A 131 10.59 8.67 -11.74
N LEU A 132 9.91 8.26 -10.67
CA LEU A 132 9.84 9.00 -9.42
C LEU A 132 11.20 9.12 -8.74
N ASP A 133 12.02 8.07 -8.78
CA ASP A 133 13.39 8.08 -8.29
C ASP A 133 14.28 9.08 -9.07
N ARG A 134 14.15 9.11 -10.41
CA ARG A 134 14.89 10.08 -11.25
C ARG A 134 14.45 11.52 -11.03
N GLN A 135 13.19 11.76 -10.68
CA GLN A 135 12.69 13.09 -10.32
C GLN A 135 13.20 13.56 -8.94
N GLY A 136 13.81 12.67 -8.16
CA GLY A 136 14.38 12.98 -6.84
C GLY A 136 13.35 13.03 -5.71
N CYS A 137 12.11 12.59 -5.96
CA CYS A 137 11.05 12.57 -4.96
C CYS A 137 11.45 11.74 -3.74
N THR A 138 10.94 12.08 -2.56
CA THR A 138 11.05 11.19 -1.40
C THR A 138 10.01 10.09 -1.51
N LEU A 139 10.43 8.82 -1.57
CA LEU A 139 9.51 7.71 -1.80
C LEU A 139 9.24 6.94 -0.50
N VAL A 140 7.98 6.64 -0.23
CA VAL A 140 7.55 5.76 0.87
C VAL A 140 6.89 4.51 0.28
N ASP A 141 7.63 3.41 0.24
CA ASP A 141 7.19 2.16 -0.37
C ASP A 141 6.44 1.30 0.66
N THR A 142 5.12 1.24 0.51
CA THR A 142 4.25 0.44 1.37
C THR A 142 3.95 -0.95 0.83
N THR A 143 4.59 -1.37 -0.27
CA THR A 143 4.35 -2.67 -0.93
C THR A 143 4.43 -3.82 0.05
N CYS A 144 3.35 -4.61 0.15
CA CYS A 144 3.18 -5.71 1.09
C CYS A 144 4.33 -6.73 0.99
N GLY A 145 4.79 -7.24 2.14
CA GLY A 145 5.87 -8.23 2.18
C GLY A 145 5.57 -9.50 1.37
N SER A 146 4.30 -9.92 1.30
CA SER A 146 3.87 -11.05 0.47
C SER A 146 4.06 -10.76 -1.03
N VAL A 147 3.74 -9.54 -1.47
CA VAL A 147 3.95 -9.09 -2.86
C VAL A 147 5.45 -9.01 -3.18
N LEU A 148 6.25 -8.46 -2.26
CA LEU A 148 7.71 -8.42 -2.41
C LEU A 148 8.32 -9.83 -2.54
N ASN A 149 7.77 -10.83 -1.84
CA ASN A 149 8.20 -12.22 -1.97
C ASN A 149 7.90 -12.79 -3.36
N VAL A 150 6.72 -12.47 -3.94
CA VAL A 150 6.40 -12.83 -5.33
C VAL A 150 7.39 -12.20 -6.28
N TRP A 151 7.68 -10.90 -6.14
CA TRP A 151 8.65 -10.20 -6.99
C TRP A 151 10.05 -10.78 -6.88
N LYS A 152 10.51 -11.14 -5.67
CA LYS A 152 11.79 -11.81 -5.46
C LYS A 152 11.88 -13.13 -6.23
N ASN A 153 10.81 -13.93 -6.21
CA ASN A 153 10.76 -15.20 -6.94
C ASN A 153 10.78 -14.97 -8.46
N VAL A 154 9.96 -14.04 -8.96
CA VAL A 154 9.90 -13.71 -10.39
C VAL A 154 11.25 -13.25 -10.92
N ARG A 155 11.96 -12.39 -10.19
CA ARG A 155 13.33 -11.95 -10.55
C ARG A 155 14.31 -13.12 -10.57
N ARG A 156 14.30 -13.98 -9.53
CA ARG A 156 15.15 -15.17 -9.48
C ARG A 156 14.92 -16.11 -10.67
N TYR A 157 13.67 -16.28 -11.08
CA TYR A 157 13.34 -17.12 -12.23
C TYR A 157 13.75 -16.48 -13.56
N ALA A 158 13.63 -15.15 -13.69
CA ALA A 158 14.14 -14.41 -14.83
C ALA A 158 15.66 -14.60 -15.00
N GLU A 159 16.44 -14.45 -13.91
CA GLU A 159 17.89 -14.69 -13.89
C GLU A 159 18.25 -16.13 -14.26
N GLY A 160 17.39 -17.09 -13.94
CA GLY A 160 17.53 -18.50 -14.33
C GLY A 160 17.08 -18.84 -15.75
N GLY A 161 16.62 -17.86 -16.55
CA GLY A 161 16.16 -18.07 -17.93
C GLY A 161 14.76 -18.71 -18.04
N TYR A 162 13.98 -18.74 -16.95
CA TYR A 162 12.63 -19.29 -16.94
C TYR A 162 11.58 -18.26 -17.39
N THR A 163 10.50 -18.74 -17.99
CA THR A 163 9.28 -17.96 -18.24
C THR A 163 8.36 -18.05 -17.03
N SER A 164 7.94 -16.92 -16.47
CA SER A 164 6.95 -16.87 -15.39
C SER A 164 5.53 -16.94 -15.97
N ILE A 165 4.63 -17.73 -15.38
CA ILE A 165 3.20 -17.69 -15.69
C ILE A 165 2.51 -16.93 -14.55
N ILE A 166 1.94 -15.76 -14.84
CA ILE A 166 1.32 -14.89 -13.84
C ILE A 166 -0.19 -15.05 -13.92
N HIS A 167 -0.75 -15.86 -13.01
CA HIS A 167 -2.19 -16.01 -12.92
C HIS A 167 -2.81 -14.86 -12.09
N GLY A 168 -3.51 -13.96 -12.77
CA GLY A 168 -4.19 -12.83 -12.16
C GLY A 168 -5.00 -12.02 -13.17
N LYS A 169 -5.65 -10.96 -12.71
CA LYS A 169 -6.36 -10.03 -13.61
C LYS A 169 -5.32 -9.12 -14.29
N MET A 170 -5.19 -9.21 -15.61
CA MET A 170 -4.17 -8.48 -16.38
C MET A 170 -4.12 -6.97 -16.08
N TRP A 171 -5.27 -6.35 -15.82
CA TRP A 171 -5.40 -4.92 -15.54
C TRP A 171 -5.14 -4.54 -14.08
N HIS A 172 -5.07 -5.50 -13.16
CA HIS A 172 -4.87 -5.24 -11.73
C HIS A 172 -3.44 -4.74 -11.47
N GLU A 173 -3.31 -3.78 -10.57
CA GLU A 173 -2.05 -3.06 -10.32
C GLU A 173 -0.94 -4.01 -9.84
N GLU A 174 -1.26 -4.94 -8.93
CA GLU A 174 -0.33 -5.97 -8.45
C GLU A 174 0.18 -6.87 -9.59
N THR A 175 -0.70 -7.25 -10.53
CA THR A 175 -0.33 -8.08 -11.68
C THR A 175 0.59 -7.33 -12.62
N ARG A 176 0.27 -6.06 -12.94
CA ARG A 176 1.12 -5.19 -13.77
C ARG A 176 2.48 -4.93 -13.11
N ALA A 177 2.50 -4.66 -11.82
CA ALA A 177 3.73 -4.46 -11.07
C ALA A 177 4.59 -5.73 -11.09
N THR A 178 4.01 -6.90 -10.81
CA THR A 178 4.70 -8.20 -10.84
C THR A 178 5.26 -8.53 -12.23
N ALA A 179 4.47 -8.34 -13.29
CA ALA A 179 4.91 -8.53 -14.67
C ALA A 179 6.09 -7.61 -15.03
N SER A 180 6.05 -6.34 -14.59
CA SER A 180 7.15 -5.41 -14.82
C SER A 180 8.46 -5.86 -14.14
N GLN A 181 8.37 -6.57 -13.02
CA GLN A 181 9.55 -7.15 -12.35
C GLN A 181 10.15 -8.32 -13.15
N ALA A 182 9.34 -9.12 -13.85
CA ALA A 182 9.87 -10.15 -14.75
C ALA A 182 10.64 -9.50 -15.91
N ALA A 183 10.00 -8.55 -16.59
CA ALA A 183 10.55 -7.90 -17.78
C ALA A 183 11.83 -7.11 -17.50
N ALA A 184 11.87 -6.36 -16.39
CA ALA A 184 13.03 -5.52 -16.04
C ALA A 184 14.32 -6.33 -15.79
N TYR A 185 14.20 -7.63 -15.54
CA TYR A 185 15.32 -8.54 -15.27
C TYR A 185 15.53 -9.54 -16.43
N GLY A 186 15.08 -9.18 -17.64
CA GLY A 186 15.28 -9.99 -18.85
C GLY A 186 14.41 -11.26 -18.92
N GLY A 187 13.51 -11.45 -17.96
CA GLY A 187 12.60 -12.58 -17.90
C GLY A 187 11.43 -12.43 -18.88
N LYS A 188 10.93 -13.56 -19.36
CA LYS A 188 9.66 -13.64 -20.11
C LYS A 188 8.52 -13.92 -19.13
N TYR A 189 7.34 -13.42 -19.43
CA TYR A 189 6.12 -13.76 -18.69
C TYR A 189 4.93 -13.99 -19.62
N LEU A 190 3.99 -14.80 -19.15
CA LEU A 190 2.67 -15.02 -19.75
C LEU A 190 1.59 -14.63 -18.72
#